data_AF-A0A917VGG7-F1
#
_entry.id   AF-A0A917VGG7-F1
#
_cell.length_a   1.000
_cell.length_b   1.000
_cell.length_c   1.000
_cell.angle_alpha   90.00
_cell.angle_beta   90.00
_cell.angle_gamma   90.00
#
_symmetry.space_group_name_H-M   'P 1'
#
loop_
_entity.id
_entity.type
_entity.pdbx_description
1 polymer ?
#
loop_
_entity_poly.entity_id
_entity_poly.type
_entity_poly.pdbx_seq_one_letter_code
_entity_poly.pdbx_strand_id
1 'polypeptide(L)'
;MGGTQTVRAGRRTVEVHRPDKVLFPGNGRTKEYTKEDLVAYYREVAPFMLPHLRGRPLMLERHPDGLAGSRFMQKNLQAHDPDWINRIEVPKEGGTVCHPVCDDTATLLYLADQACLTLHRWLARVDGIDRPDLLVFDLDPAGDDFGSVRRAARQLGELLDRIELPSALMTTGSRGLHVVVPLNGRHDFDEAREFAKTVADTLADAHPDDLTTAARKKDRGDRLYIDVQRNAYAQTAVVPFTVRARPGAPVATPISWDQLDDPDLGPGRWTIEDAVDQARTDPWSTLPRRGRALGPARRRLDTLR
;
A
#
# COMPACT_ATOMS: atom_id res chain seq x y z
N MET A 1 15.72 0.70 -30.78
CA MET A 1 14.93 1.87 -31.24
C MET A 1 13.70 1.90 -30.38
N GLY A 2 13.54 2.91 -29.53
CA GLY A 2 12.40 2.98 -28.62
C GLY A 2 11.18 3.53 -29.33
N GLY A 3 10.23 2.67 -29.70
CA GLY A 3 8.96 3.08 -30.29
C GLY A 3 8.06 3.78 -29.27
N THR A 4 7.01 4.44 -29.76
CA THR A 4 5.87 4.87 -28.95
C THR A 4 4.66 4.06 -29.38
N GLN A 5 3.91 3.50 -28.42
CA GLN A 5 2.62 2.87 -28.66
C GLN A 5 1.50 3.65 -27.99
N THR A 6 0.28 3.54 -28.50
CA THR A 6 -0.88 4.23 -27.92
C THR A 6 -1.85 3.23 -27.32
N VAL A 7 -2.26 3.45 -26.06
CA VAL A 7 -3.20 2.59 -25.34
C VAL A 7 -4.47 3.38 -24.99
N ARG A 8 -5.63 2.88 -25.41
CA ARG A 8 -6.92 3.48 -25.05
C ARG A 8 -7.30 3.15 -23.60
N ALA A 9 -7.52 4.18 -22.79
CA ALA A 9 -7.94 4.10 -21.39
C ALA A 9 -9.19 4.97 -21.17
N GLY A 10 -10.36 4.36 -21.27
CA GLY A 10 -11.64 5.07 -21.20
C GLY A 10 -11.82 6.07 -22.34
N ARG A 11 -11.91 7.36 -22.01
CA ARG A 11 -12.07 8.48 -22.96
C ARG A 11 -10.73 9.03 -23.46
N ARG A 12 -9.61 8.56 -22.92
CA ARG A 12 -8.26 9.05 -23.26
C ARG A 12 -7.47 7.98 -24.01
N THR A 13 -6.50 8.45 -24.77
CA THR A 13 -5.44 7.63 -25.35
C THR A 13 -4.14 8.05 -24.69
N VAL A 14 -3.40 7.10 -24.13
CA VAL A 14 -2.13 7.33 -23.44
C VAL A 14 -0.99 6.83 -24.32
N GLU A 15 0.05 7.64 -24.49
CA GLU A 15 1.29 7.25 -25.15
C GLU A 15 2.20 6.50 -24.18
N VAL A 16 2.71 5.36 -24.62
CA VAL A 16 3.69 4.54 -23.88
C VAL A 16 4.98 4.55 -24.67
N HIS A 17 6.00 5.17 -24.09
CA HIS A 17 7.29 5.41 -24.71
C HIS A 17 8.27 4.30 -24.36
N ARG A 18 9.04 3.78 -25.31
CA ARG A 18 9.99 2.68 -25.07
C ARG A 18 9.29 1.48 -24.39
N PRO A 19 8.22 0.94 -24.97
CA PRO A 19 7.45 -0.15 -24.35
C PRO A 19 8.29 -1.40 -24.11
N ASP A 20 9.27 -1.64 -24.97
CA ASP A 20 10.28 -2.69 -24.91
C ASP A 20 11.32 -2.50 -23.79
N LYS A 21 11.31 -1.35 -23.08
CA LYS A 21 12.26 -1.11 -21.99
C LYS A 21 12.03 -2.14 -20.89
N VAL A 22 13.08 -2.90 -20.59
CA VAL A 22 13.16 -3.79 -19.44
C VAL A 22 13.09 -2.99 -18.14
N LEU A 23 12.09 -3.29 -17.30
CA LEU A 23 11.96 -2.72 -15.97
C LEU A 23 12.40 -3.73 -14.89
N PHE A 24 12.14 -5.02 -15.12
CA PHE A 24 12.48 -6.11 -14.22
C PHE A 24 13.30 -7.15 -14.98
N PRO A 25 14.63 -7.22 -14.78
CA PRO A 25 15.46 -8.24 -15.41
C PRO A 25 15.06 -9.65 -14.96
N GLY A 26 15.10 -10.61 -15.89
CA GLY A 26 14.92 -12.03 -15.56
C GLY A 26 16.06 -12.55 -14.68
N ASN A 27 15.76 -13.53 -13.83
CA ASN A 27 16.72 -14.07 -12.84
C ASN A 27 16.78 -15.60 -12.80
N GLY A 28 16.43 -16.27 -13.91
CA GLY A 28 16.37 -17.72 -14.03
C GLY A 28 15.16 -18.38 -13.33
N ARG A 29 14.51 -17.68 -12.38
CA ARG A 29 13.25 -18.11 -11.75
C ARG A 29 12.03 -17.38 -12.30
N THR A 30 12.23 -16.14 -12.71
CA THR A 30 11.21 -15.29 -13.32
C THR A 30 11.73 -14.77 -14.65
N LYS A 31 10.82 -14.62 -15.61
CA LYS A 31 11.13 -13.98 -16.89
C LYS A 31 11.40 -12.49 -16.70
N GLU A 32 11.90 -11.88 -17.75
CA GLU A 32 12.02 -10.43 -17.85
C GLU A 32 10.64 -9.78 -18.02
N TYR A 33 10.43 -8.63 -17.37
CA TYR A 33 9.24 -7.80 -17.58
C TYR A 33 9.62 -6.41 -18.05
N THR A 34 8.90 -5.96 -19.08
CA THR A 34 9.06 -4.69 -19.76
C THR A 34 8.08 -3.64 -19.25
N LYS A 35 8.21 -2.41 -19.75
CA LYS A 35 7.23 -1.34 -19.51
C LYS A 35 5.86 -1.71 -20.08
N GLU A 36 5.82 -2.37 -21.24
CA GLU A 36 4.57 -2.86 -21.82
C GLU A 36 3.84 -3.83 -20.89
N ASP A 37 4.56 -4.78 -20.27
CA ASP A 37 3.98 -5.70 -19.28
C ASP A 37 3.40 -4.95 -18.08
N LEU A 38 4.11 -3.95 -17.57
CA LEU A 38 3.64 -3.12 -16.45
C LEU A 38 2.36 -2.34 -16.82
N VAL A 39 2.31 -1.75 -18.01
CA VAL A 39 1.15 -1.01 -18.52
C VAL A 39 -0.03 -1.96 -18.73
N ALA A 40 0.20 -3.14 -19.31
CA ALA A 40 -0.83 -4.15 -19.52
C ALA A 40 -1.43 -4.62 -18.19
N TYR A 41 -0.58 -4.95 -17.22
CA TYR A 41 -1.00 -5.32 -15.86
C TYR A 41 -1.86 -4.22 -15.22
N TYR A 42 -1.37 -2.97 -15.21
CA TYR A 42 -2.10 -1.88 -14.58
C TYR A 42 -3.43 -1.57 -15.28
N ARG A 43 -3.52 -1.80 -16.59
CA ARG A 43 -4.77 -1.67 -17.34
C ARG A 43 -5.79 -2.72 -16.90
N GLU A 44 -5.35 -3.96 -16.73
CA GLU A 44 -6.22 -5.08 -16.37
C GLU A 44 -6.67 -5.01 -14.90
N VAL A 45 -5.78 -4.62 -13.99
CA VAL A 45 -6.08 -4.53 -12.55
C VAL A 45 -6.82 -3.24 -12.17
N ALA A 46 -6.89 -2.24 -13.07
CA ALA A 46 -7.49 -0.94 -12.80
C ALA A 46 -8.89 -0.98 -12.15
N PRO A 47 -9.84 -1.86 -12.55
CA PRO A 47 -11.15 -1.94 -11.90
C PRO A 47 -11.09 -2.25 -10.40
N PHE A 48 -10.08 -3.02 -9.97
CA PHE A 48 -9.85 -3.41 -8.58
C PHE A 48 -8.96 -2.42 -7.83
N MET A 49 -7.97 -1.83 -8.51
CA MET A 49 -6.99 -0.91 -7.91
C MET A 49 -7.54 0.51 -7.72
N LEU A 50 -8.31 1.04 -8.68
CA LEU A 50 -8.79 2.42 -8.66
C LEU A 50 -9.65 2.78 -7.43
N PRO A 51 -10.54 1.92 -6.90
CA PRO A 51 -11.24 2.19 -5.63
C PRO A 51 -10.31 2.54 -4.46
N HIS A 52 -9.09 1.98 -4.45
CA HIS A 52 -8.08 2.25 -3.44
C HIS A 52 -7.24 3.52 -3.72
N LEU A 53 -7.22 4.02 -4.97
CA LEU A 53 -6.47 5.21 -5.38
C LEU A 53 -7.30 6.49 -5.37
N ARG A 54 -8.58 6.41 -5.76
CA ARG A 54 -9.42 7.57 -6.03
C ARG A 54 -9.44 8.59 -4.91
N GLY A 55 -9.25 9.85 -5.26
CA GLY A 55 -9.26 10.99 -4.36
C GLY A 55 -8.11 10.99 -3.35
N ARG A 56 -7.07 10.17 -3.53
CA ARG A 56 -5.93 10.13 -2.60
C ARG A 56 -4.68 10.73 -3.25
N PRO A 57 -4.02 11.69 -2.58
CA PRO A 57 -2.70 12.12 -3.00
C PRO A 57 -1.70 10.96 -2.98
N LEU A 58 -0.79 10.97 -3.95
CA LEU A 58 0.19 9.90 -4.14
C LEU A 58 1.62 10.35 -3.88
N MET A 59 2.44 9.40 -3.45
CA MET A 59 3.89 9.43 -3.58
C MET A 59 4.30 8.29 -4.51
N LEU A 60 5.14 8.61 -5.49
CA LEU A 60 5.48 7.72 -6.59
C LEU A 60 6.91 7.24 -6.45
N GLU A 61 7.15 5.93 -6.46
CA GLU A 61 8.49 5.36 -6.56
C GLU A 61 8.81 5.10 -8.04
N ARG A 62 9.72 5.89 -8.61
CA ARG A 62 10.09 5.81 -10.02
C ARG A 62 11.45 5.16 -10.22
N HIS A 63 11.53 4.34 -11.26
CA HIS A 63 12.73 3.65 -11.73
C HIS A 63 12.88 3.86 -13.25
N PRO A 64 13.35 5.04 -13.71
CA PRO A 64 13.36 5.40 -15.14
C PRO A 64 14.06 4.38 -16.04
N ASP A 65 15.05 3.68 -15.50
CA ASP A 65 15.87 2.67 -16.18
C ASP A 65 15.71 1.28 -15.58
N GLY A 66 14.55 1.01 -14.96
CA GLY A 66 14.26 -0.28 -14.32
C GLY A 66 15.06 -0.51 -13.04
N LEU A 67 14.98 -1.74 -12.51
CA LEU A 67 15.60 -2.12 -11.24
C LEU A 67 17.14 -2.05 -11.23
N ALA A 68 17.77 -2.06 -12.41
CA ALA A 68 19.22 -1.92 -12.53
C ALA A 68 19.68 -0.44 -12.45
N GLY A 69 18.75 0.50 -12.57
CA GLY A 69 19.03 1.93 -12.66
C GLY A 69 18.84 2.69 -11.36
N SER A 70 18.73 4.01 -11.50
CA SER A 70 18.43 4.90 -10.37
C SER A 70 16.96 4.81 -9.95
N ARG A 71 16.73 5.06 -8.66
CA ARG A 71 15.39 5.20 -8.08
C ARG A 71 15.20 6.56 -7.44
N PHE A 72 13.99 7.10 -7.48
CA PHE A 72 13.63 8.28 -6.69
C PHE A 72 12.16 8.28 -6.27
N MET A 73 11.89 8.97 -5.16
CA MET A 73 10.54 9.19 -4.66
C MET A 73 10.04 10.56 -5.13
N GLN A 74 8.95 10.59 -5.89
CA GLN A 74 8.33 11.82 -6.36
C GLN A 74 7.02 12.06 -5.61
N LYS A 75 6.93 13.21 -4.95
CA LYS A 75 5.69 13.73 -4.37
C LYS A 75 5.07 14.83 -5.23
N ASN A 76 5.91 15.69 -5.80
CA ASN A 76 5.49 16.86 -6.54
C ASN A 76 5.33 16.55 -8.03
N LEU A 77 4.15 16.83 -8.61
CA LEU A 77 3.99 16.94 -10.05
C LEU A 77 4.72 18.18 -10.57
N GLN A 78 5.17 18.11 -11.81
CA GLN A 78 5.89 19.15 -12.52
C GLN A 78 4.95 19.90 -13.47
N ALA A 79 5.38 21.07 -13.94
CA ALA A 79 4.59 21.88 -14.87
C ALA A 79 4.34 21.18 -16.23
N HIS A 80 5.21 20.25 -16.63
CA HIS A 80 5.07 19.50 -17.87
C HIS A 80 4.17 18.26 -17.74
N ASP A 81 3.75 17.88 -16.52
CA ASP A 81 2.81 16.78 -16.35
C ASP A 81 1.43 17.16 -16.92
N PRO A 82 0.74 16.24 -17.63
CA PRO A 82 -0.50 16.55 -18.31
C PRO A 82 -1.56 17.22 -17.43
N ASP A 83 -2.22 18.22 -17.98
CA ASP A 83 -3.25 19.03 -17.33
C ASP A 83 -4.47 18.22 -16.88
N TRP A 84 -4.75 17.12 -17.58
CA TRP A 84 -5.85 16.21 -17.28
C TRP A 84 -5.61 15.31 -16.07
N ILE A 85 -4.40 15.28 -15.51
CA ILE A 85 -4.10 14.57 -14.26
C ILE A 85 -4.53 15.43 -13.08
N ASN A 86 -5.47 14.91 -12.30
CA ASN A 86 -5.91 15.54 -11.06
C ASN A 86 -4.74 15.70 -10.10
N ARG A 87 -4.69 16.85 -9.42
CA ARG A 87 -3.62 17.23 -8.52
C ARG A 87 -4.15 18.03 -7.34
N ILE A 88 -3.48 17.93 -6.21
CA ILE A 88 -3.81 18.68 -4.99
C ILE A 88 -2.55 19.30 -4.40
N GLU A 89 -2.62 20.58 -4.05
CA GLU A 89 -1.60 21.24 -3.26
C GLU A 89 -1.86 20.99 -1.78
N VAL A 90 -0.87 20.40 -1.10
CA VAL A 90 -0.96 20.07 0.32
C VAL A 90 0.11 20.83 1.11
N PRO A 91 -0.23 21.43 2.27
CA PRO A 91 0.75 22.09 3.11
C PRO A 91 1.86 21.15 3.60
N LYS A 92 3.06 21.72 3.75
CA LYS A 92 4.19 21.11 4.46
C LYS A 92 4.94 22.20 5.23
N GLU A 93 5.87 21.79 6.08
CA GLU A 93 6.80 22.72 6.67
C GLU A 93 7.54 23.52 5.57
N GLY A 94 7.43 24.85 5.62
CA GLY A 94 8.08 25.75 4.68
C GLY A 94 7.49 25.79 3.27
N GLY A 95 6.23 25.37 3.05
CA GLY A 95 5.54 25.58 1.76
C GLY A 95 4.43 24.56 1.46
N THR A 96 4.27 24.22 0.19
CA THR A 96 3.30 23.23 -0.29
C THR A 96 3.98 22.16 -1.15
N VAL A 97 3.26 21.06 -1.39
CA VAL A 97 3.61 20.03 -2.37
C VAL A 97 2.38 19.74 -3.22
N CYS A 98 2.54 19.75 -4.55
CA CYS A 98 1.49 19.43 -5.49
C CYS A 98 1.50 17.93 -5.81
N HIS A 99 0.67 17.16 -5.12
CA HIS A 99 0.57 15.71 -5.28
C HIS A 99 -0.30 15.30 -6.48
N PRO A 100 0.07 14.23 -7.22
CA PRO A 100 -0.86 13.59 -8.15
C PRO A 100 -1.99 12.87 -7.42
N VAL A 101 -3.16 12.84 -8.03
CA VAL A 101 -4.32 12.04 -7.62
C VAL A 101 -4.71 11.15 -8.80
N CYS A 102 -4.65 9.83 -8.61
CA CYS A 102 -4.94 8.87 -9.67
C CYS A 102 -6.40 8.39 -9.60
N ASP A 103 -7.29 9.07 -10.32
CA ASP A 103 -8.73 8.78 -10.28
C ASP A 103 -9.24 7.84 -11.39
N ASP A 104 -8.45 7.69 -12.45
CA ASP A 104 -8.82 6.94 -13.65
C ASP A 104 -7.69 6.06 -14.20
N THR A 105 -8.07 5.15 -15.09
CA THR A 105 -7.13 4.23 -15.74
C THR A 105 -6.10 5.00 -16.58
N ALA A 106 -6.48 6.11 -17.21
CA ALA A 106 -5.55 6.87 -18.04
C ALA A 106 -4.38 7.45 -17.23
N THR A 107 -4.67 7.99 -16.04
CA THR A 107 -3.66 8.46 -15.10
C THR A 107 -2.77 7.32 -14.65
N LEU A 108 -3.35 6.16 -14.31
CA LEU A 108 -2.58 4.99 -13.90
C LEU A 108 -1.60 4.53 -15.00
N LEU A 109 -2.05 4.45 -16.25
CA LEU A 109 -1.19 4.05 -17.36
C LEU A 109 -0.10 5.09 -17.68
N TYR A 110 -0.41 6.39 -17.55
CA TYR A 110 0.60 7.44 -17.67
C TYR A 110 1.68 7.31 -16.59
N LEU A 111 1.29 7.07 -15.33
CA LEU A 111 2.24 6.86 -14.25
C LEU A 111 3.16 5.66 -14.52
N ALA A 112 2.59 4.57 -15.05
CA ALA A 112 3.34 3.38 -15.48
C ALA A 112 4.30 3.67 -16.65
N ASP A 113 3.88 4.45 -17.66
CA ASP A 113 4.77 4.89 -18.74
C ASP A 113 5.96 5.69 -18.19
N GLN A 114 5.73 6.50 -17.18
CA GLN A 114 6.79 7.25 -16.49
C GLN A 114 7.61 6.37 -15.51
N ALA A 115 7.55 5.05 -15.66
CA ALA A 115 8.24 4.03 -14.88
C ALA A 115 8.01 4.16 -13.36
N CYS A 116 6.81 4.56 -12.95
CA CYS A 116 6.37 4.43 -11.56
C CYS A 116 6.09 2.95 -11.28
N LEU A 117 7.00 2.29 -10.54
CA LEU A 117 6.82 0.88 -10.20
C LEU A 117 5.88 0.76 -9.00
N THR A 118 6.13 1.52 -7.93
CA THR A 118 5.35 1.46 -6.69
C THR A 118 4.56 2.75 -6.48
N LEU A 119 3.24 2.63 -6.33
CA LEU A 119 2.36 3.71 -5.91
C LEU A 119 2.15 3.64 -4.39
N HIS A 120 2.36 4.77 -3.73
CA HIS A 120 2.03 4.94 -2.32
C HIS A 120 0.90 5.97 -2.19
N ARG A 121 -0.13 5.66 -1.40
CA ARG A 121 -1.27 6.56 -1.16
C ARG A 121 -1.24 7.13 0.25
N TRP A 122 -1.75 8.34 0.36
CA TRP A 122 -2.17 8.90 1.64
C TRP A 122 -3.33 8.09 2.24
N LEU A 123 -3.42 8.14 3.58
CA LEU A 123 -4.52 7.50 4.32
C LEU A 123 -5.79 8.37 4.41
N ALA A 124 -5.74 9.59 3.86
CA ALA A 124 -6.86 10.51 3.72
C ALA A 124 -7.18 10.77 2.25
N ARG A 125 -8.33 11.40 1.98
CA ARG A 125 -8.74 11.85 0.65
C ARG A 125 -8.69 13.37 0.54
N VAL A 126 -8.69 13.88 -0.69
CA VAL A 126 -8.65 15.33 -1.00
C VAL A 126 -9.74 16.12 -0.29
N ASP A 127 -10.96 15.58 -0.16
CA ASP A 127 -12.11 16.27 0.46
C ASP A 127 -12.06 16.28 2.01
N GLY A 128 -11.05 15.63 2.60
CA GLY A 128 -10.88 15.52 4.05
C GLY A 128 -9.42 15.24 4.38
N ILE A 129 -8.52 16.07 3.84
CA ILE A 129 -7.08 15.75 3.78
C ILE A 129 -6.42 15.58 5.14
N ASP A 130 -6.97 16.20 6.19
CA ASP A 130 -6.48 16.12 7.58
C ASP A 130 -7.15 15.00 8.39
N ARG A 131 -8.12 14.28 7.80
CA ARG A 131 -8.94 13.27 8.48
C ARG A 131 -8.82 11.92 7.76
N PRO A 132 -7.94 11.02 8.22
CA PRO A 132 -7.76 9.74 7.56
C PRO A 132 -9.05 8.90 7.57
N ASP A 133 -9.33 8.25 6.44
CA ASP A 133 -10.37 7.24 6.28
C ASP A 133 -9.79 5.81 6.28
N LEU A 134 -8.49 5.67 6.59
CA LEU A 134 -7.77 4.41 6.75
C LEU A 134 -6.83 4.48 7.96
N LEU A 135 -6.73 3.37 8.68
CA LEU A 135 -5.64 3.07 9.60
C LEU A 135 -4.81 1.92 9.02
N VAL A 136 -3.49 1.95 9.21
CA VAL A 136 -2.58 0.90 8.74
C VAL A 136 -1.63 0.48 9.86
N PHE A 137 -1.52 -0.83 10.09
CA PHE A 137 -0.46 -1.46 10.87
C PHE A 137 0.48 -2.16 9.89
N ASP A 138 1.73 -1.73 9.87
CA ASP A 138 2.77 -2.29 8.99
C ASP A 138 3.61 -3.29 9.81
N LEU A 139 3.47 -4.58 9.50
CA LEU A 139 4.07 -5.69 10.22
C LEU A 139 5.26 -6.19 9.43
N ASP A 140 6.45 -5.76 9.86
CA ASP A 140 7.70 -6.01 9.14
C ASP A 140 8.64 -6.88 10.01
N PRO A 141 9.19 -7.99 9.47
CA PRO A 141 10.04 -8.88 10.25
C PRO A 141 11.38 -8.21 10.58
N ALA A 142 11.97 -8.57 11.73
CA ALA A 142 13.33 -8.15 12.10
C ALA A 142 14.39 -8.80 11.18
N GLY A 143 14.12 -10.02 10.71
CA GLY A 143 14.93 -10.79 9.76
C GLY A 143 14.07 -11.36 8.63
N ASP A 144 14.29 -12.64 8.28
CA ASP A 144 13.62 -13.31 7.15
C ASP A 144 12.49 -14.26 7.58
N ASP A 145 12.13 -14.33 8.87
CA ASP A 145 11.04 -15.17 9.37
C ASP A 145 9.67 -14.55 9.08
N PHE A 146 9.07 -14.91 7.95
CA PHE A 146 7.68 -14.53 7.63
C PHE A 146 6.66 -15.21 8.56
N GLY A 147 7.00 -16.34 9.18
CA GLY A 147 6.14 -17.02 10.16
C GLY A 147 5.80 -16.12 11.35
N SER A 148 6.76 -15.37 11.88
CA SER A 148 6.53 -14.34 12.92
C SER A 148 5.52 -13.28 12.46
N VAL A 149 5.60 -12.83 11.21
CA VAL A 149 4.69 -11.83 10.62
C VAL A 149 3.27 -12.36 10.55
N ARG A 150 3.10 -13.62 10.13
CA ARG A 150 1.77 -14.26 10.09
C ARG A 150 1.14 -14.38 11.47
N ARG A 151 1.91 -14.83 12.47
CA ARG A 151 1.46 -14.92 13.86
C ARG A 151 1.03 -13.56 14.39
N ALA A 152 1.86 -12.53 14.20
CA ALA A 152 1.56 -11.17 14.61
C ALA A 152 0.30 -10.62 13.93
N ALA A 153 0.14 -10.86 12.62
CA ALA A 153 -1.04 -10.44 11.88
C ALA A 153 -2.32 -11.11 12.39
N ARG A 154 -2.28 -12.42 12.68
CA ARG A 154 -3.40 -13.17 13.27
C ARG A 154 -3.79 -12.60 14.63
N GLN A 155 -2.82 -12.42 15.54
CA GLN A 155 -3.07 -11.88 16.88
C GLN A 155 -3.63 -10.44 16.83
N LEU A 156 -3.13 -9.61 15.90
CA LEU A 156 -3.65 -8.27 15.68
C LEU A 156 -5.10 -8.30 15.15
N GLY A 157 -5.39 -9.18 14.19
CA GLY A 157 -6.75 -9.40 13.69
C GLY A 157 -7.71 -9.78 14.81
N GLU A 158 -7.34 -10.75 15.64
CA GLU A 158 -8.13 -11.19 16.81
C GLU A 158 -8.36 -10.07 17.84
N LEU A 159 -7.35 -9.22 18.10
CA LEU A 159 -7.52 -8.05 18.95
C LEU A 159 -8.50 -7.04 18.34
N LEU A 160 -8.39 -6.76 17.03
CA LEU A 160 -9.28 -5.87 16.31
C LEU A 160 -10.73 -6.39 16.28
N ASP A 161 -10.91 -7.69 16.13
CA ASP A 161 -12.22 -8.35 16.19
C ASP A 161 -12.85 -8.25 17.58
N ARG A 162 -12.06 -8.46 18.66
CA ARG A 162 -12.54 -8.29 20.05
C ARG A 162 -13.04 -6.89 20.36
N ILE A 163 -12.44 -5.86 19.74
CA ILE A 163 -12.90 -4.47 19.90
C ILE A 163 -13.92 -4.04 18.82
N GLU A 164 -14.40 -5.01 18.02
CA GLU A 164 -15.37 -4.84 16.93
C GLU A 164 -14.93 -3.78 15.89
N LEU A 165 -13.65 -3.81 15.52
CA LEU A 165 -13.07 -2.91 14.53
C LEU A 165 -12.69 -3.70 13.27
N PRO A 166 -13.53 -3.69 12.22
CA PRO A 166 -13.31 -4.50 11.02
C PRO A 166 -11.98 -4.17 10.35
N SER A 167 -11.24 -5.21 10.00
CA SER A 167 -9.92 -5.09 9.42
C SER A 167 -9.71 -6.07 8.27
N ALA A 168 -8.77 -5.74 7.39
CA ALA A 168 -8.38 -6.59 6.29
C ALA A 168 -6.87 -6.64 6.13
N LEU A 169 -6.40 -7.64 5.40
CA LEU A 169 -5.00 -7.99 5.33
C LEU A 169 -4.49 -7.96 3.89
N MET A 170 -3.25 -7.52 3.70
CA MET A 170 -2.58 -7.66 2.42
C MET A 170 -1.11 -8.01 2.60
N THR A 171 -0.58 -8.79 1.67
CA THR A 171 0.87 -8.91 1.51
C THR A 171 1.43 -7.59 1.01
N THR A 172 2.61 -7.20 1.48
CA THR A 172 3.23 -5.97 1.00
C THR A 172 3.85 -6.15 -0.39
N GLY A 173 4.13 -7.37 -0.86
CA GLY A 173 4.98 -7.62 -2.02
C GLY A 173 6.48 -7.42 -1.73
N SER A 174 6.86 -7.17 -0.47
CA SER A 174 8.25 -7.00 -0.04
C SER A 174 8.62 -8.01 1.04
N ARG A 175 8.38 -7.70 2.32
CA ARG A 175 8.82 -8.54 3.45
C ARG A 175 7.71 -8.81 4.47
N GLY A 176 6.87 -7.81 4.69
CA GLY A 176 5.82 -7.86 5.71
C GLY A 176 4.39 -8.00 5.18
N LEU A 177 3.47 -7.81 6.11
CA LEU A 177 2.02 -7.71 5.90
C LEU A 177 1.53 -6.32 6.32
N HIS A 178 0.48 -5.83 5.69
CA HIS A 178 -0.29 -4.69 6.21
C HIS A 178 -1.64 -5.16 6.70
N VAL A 179 -2.01 -4.77 7.92
CA VAL A 179 -3.39 -4.82 8.41
C VAL A 179 -4.00 -3.43 8.25
N VAL A 180 -5.14 -3.35 7.56
CA VAL A 180 -5.81 -2.11 7.17
C VAL A 180 -7.19 -2.05 7.82
N VAL A 181 -7.52 -0.91 8.42
CA VAL A 181 -8.83 -0.66 9.05
C VAL A 181 -9.51 0.54 8.37
N PRO A 182 -10.67 0.37 7.74
CA PRO A 182 -11.46 1.49 7.21
C PRO A 182 -12.05 2.36 8.34
N LEU A 183 -11.78 3.67 8.28
CA LEU A 183 -12.31 4.68 9.21
C LEU A 183 -13.39 5.53 8.54
N ASN A 184 -14.18 6.22 9.34
CA ASN A 184 -15.26 7.08 8.85
C ASN A 184 -14.84 8.53 8.54
N GLY A 185 -13.54 8.86 8.61
CA GLY A 185 -13.02 10.20 8.31
C GLY A 185 -13.44 11.28 9.32
N ARG A 186 -13.77 10.92 10.57
CA ARG A 186 -14.15 11.88 11.63
C ARG A 186 -13.02 12.22 12.60
N HIS A 187 -11.93 11.49 12.53
CA HIS A 187 -10.76 11.65 13.40
C HIS A 187 -9.64 12.31 12.63
N ASP A 188 -8.81 13.10 13.31
CA ASP A 188 -7.57 13.59 12.72
C ASP A 188 -6.45 12.53 12.76
N PHE A 189 -5.30 12.83 12.15
CA PHE A 189 -4.17 11.91 12.13
C PHE A 189 -3.58 11.63 13.51
N ASP A 190 -3.60 12.59 14.44
CA ASP A 190 -3.01 12.40 15.76
C ASP A 190 -3.88 11.46 16.60
N GLU A 191 -5.20 11.64 16.58
CA GLU A 191 -6.18 10.74 17.19
C GLU A 191 -6.08 9.31 16.61
N ALA A 192 -5.95 9.19 15.29
CA ALA A 192 -5.83 7.91 14.61
C ALA A 192 -4.51 7.20 14.96
N ARG A 193 -3.39 7.93 14.94
CA ARG A 193 -2.07 7.40 15.28
C ARG A 193 -1.96 7.01 16.74
N GLU A 194 -2.51 7.82 17.65
CA GLU A 194 -2.55 7.50 19.07
C GLU A 194 -3.34 6.20 19.29
N PHE A 195 -4.52 6.06 18.68
CA PHE A 195 -5.30 4.83 18.76
C PHE A 195 -4.54 3.61 18.22
N ALA A 196 -3.91 3.72 17.05
CA ALA A 196 -3.08 2.65 16.50
C ALA A 196 -1.95 2.27 17.47
N LYS A 197 -1.29 3.27 18.07
CA LYS A 197 -0.25 3.03 19.07
C LYS A 197 -0.80 2.28 20.28
N THR A 198 -1.95 2.67 20.82
CA THR A 198 -2.56 1.97 21.97
C THR A 198 -2.90 0.52 21.64
N VAL A 199 -3.44 0.23 20.45
CA VAL A 199 -3.70 -1.14 19.99
C VAL A 199 -2.40 -1.94 19.87
N ALA A 200 -1.37 -1.35 19.25
CA ALA A 200 -0.08 -2.00 19.06
C ALA A 200 0.65 -2.25 20.38
N ASP A 201 0.62 -1.30 21.32
CA ASP A 201 1.19 -1.47 22.66
C ASP A 201 0.45 -2.55 23.44
N THR A 202 -0.90 -2.56 23.41
CA THR A 202 -1.71 -3.59 24.07
C THR A 202 -1.34 -4.99 23.58
N LEU A 203 -1.12 -5.13 22.27
CA LEU A 203 -0.69 -6.39 21.68
C LEU A 203 0.75 -6.76 22.04
N ALA A 204 1.66 -5.78 22.05
CA ALA A 204 3.05 -5.99 22.42
C ALA A 204 3.21 -6.34 23.91
N ASP A 205 2.41 -5.76 24.79
CA ASP A 205 2.38 -6.06 26.23
C ASP A 205 1.88 -7.49 26.48
N ALA A 206 0.98 -8.00 25.63
CA ALA A 206 0.50 -9.39 25.70
C ALA A 206 1.51 -10.42 25.15
N HIS A 207 2.43 -9.99 24.27
CA HIS A 207 3.44 -10.84 23.63
C HIS A 207 4.84 -10.17 23.64
N PRO A 208 5.40 -9.83 24.82
CA PRO A 208 6.58 -8.96 24.94
C PRO A 208 7.88 -9.58 24.43
N ASP A 209 7.91 -10.92 24.32
CA ASP A 209 9.03 -11.70 23.78
C ASP A 209 9.03 -11.76 22.24
N ASP A 210 7.87 -11.53 21.61
CA ASP A 210 7.68 -11.66 20.15
C ASP A 210 7.52 -10.29 19.47
N LEU A 211 6.91 -9.31 20.13
CA LEU A 211 6.42 -8.07 19.54
C LEU A 211 7.00 -6.83 20.22
N THR A 212 7.12 -5.73 19.47
CA THR A 212 7.56 -4.45 20.01
C THR A 212 7.00 -3.25 19.25
N THR A 213 6.79 -2.14 19.96
CA THR A 213 6.47 -0.82 19.40
C THR A 213 7.66 0.15 19.50
N ALA A 214 8.86 -0.36 19.84
CA ALA A 214 10.06 0.46 19.98
C ALA A 214 10.50 1.09 18.65
N ALA A 215 10.44 2.43 18.58
CA ALA A 215 10.78 3.17 17.37
C ALA A 215 12.24 2.97 16.92
N ARG A 216 13.18 2.84 17.86
CA ARG A 216 14.61 2.67 17.56
C ARG A 216 14.93 1.21 17.28
N LYS A 217 15.55 0.94 16.12
CA LYS A 217 15.89 -0.44 15.70
C LYS A 217 16.71 -1.23 16.73
N LYS A 218 17.66 -0.56 17.41
CA LYS A 218 18.52 -1.18 18.43
C LYS A 218 17.75 -1.68 19.68
N ASP A 219 16.57 -1.12 19.95
CA ASP A 219 15.78 -1.44 21.14
C ASP A 219 14.76 -2.57 20.85
N ARG A 220 14.71 -3.06 19.60
CA ARG A 220 13.76 -4.09 19.15
C ARG A 220 14.24 -5.50 19.47
N GLY A 221 15.56 -5.75 19.45
CA GLY A 221 16.11 -7.10 19.49
C GLY A 221 15.63 -7.91 18.28
N ASP A 222 15.24 -9.16 18.52
CA ASP A 222 14.71 -10.08 17.48
C ASP A 222 13.18 -9.99 17.31
N ARG A 223 12.53 -9.09 18.03
CA ARG A 223 11.07 -8.93 18.05
C ARG A 223 10.56 -8.26 16.78
N LEU A 224 9.36 -8.65 16.36
CA LEU A 224 8.65 -8.02 15.26
C LEU A 224 8.17 -6.62 15.68
N TYR A 225 8.51 -5.63 14.86
CA TYR A 225 8.09 -4.25 15.09
C TYR A 225 6.73 -4.00 14.46
N ILE A 226 5.76 -3.60 15.29
CA ILE A 226 4.43 -3.18 14.82
C ILE A 226 4.53 -1.69 14.45
N ASP A 227 4.72 -1.39 13.17
CA ASP A 227 4.91 -0.02 12.71
C ASP A 227 3.57 0.71 12.53
N VAL A 228 3.32 1.65 13.44
CA VAL A 228 2.15 2.56 13.41
C VAL A 228 2.49 3.93 12.83
N GLN A 229 3.73 4.19 12.42
CA GLN A 229 4.17 5.50 11.92
C GLN A 229 3.50 5.87 10.59
N ARG A 230 2.98 4.88 9.85
CA ARG A 230 2.18 5.10 8.64
C ARG A 230 0.94 5.98 8.87
N ASN A 231 0.47 6.07 10.12
CA ASN A 231 -0.73 6.82 10.51
C ASN A 231 -0.46 8.29 10.86
N ALA A 232 0.74 8.83 10.63
CA ALA A 232 1.00 10.25 10.80
C ALA A 232 0.59 11.06 9.55
N TYR A 233 0.38 12.36 9.72
CA TYR A 233 0.09 13.28 8.62
C TYR A 233 1.12 13.15 7.48
N ALA A 234 0.64 13.19 6.23
CA ALA A 234 1.44 13.07 5.01
C ALA A 234 2.27 11.78 4.85
N GLN A 235 2.12 10.80 5.75
CA GLN A 235 2.66 9.47 5.57
C GLN A 235 1.79 8.67 4.59
N THR A 236 2.40 7.64 4.01
CA THR A 236 1.78 6.86 2.94
C THR A 236 1.97 5.37 3.16
N ALA A 237 1.02 4.59 2.66
CA ALA A 237 1.13 3.13 2.55
C ALA A 237 1.06 2.71 1.08
N VAL A 238 1.69 1.58 0.73
CA VAL A 238 1.58 1.01 -0.62
C VAL A 238 0.11 0.72 -0.96
N VAL A 239 -0.26 0.98 -2.21
CA VAL A 239 -1.62 0.75 -2.71
C VAL A 239 -1.85 -0.74 -2.93
N PRO A 240 -3.00 -1.33 -2.52
CA PRO A 240 -3.43 -2.63 -3.01
C PRO A 240 -3.26 -2.74 -4.52
N PHE A 241 -2.70 -3.85 -4.98
CA PHE A 241 -2.37 -4.14 -6.37
C PHE A 241 -1.27 -3.27 -7.00
N THR A 242 -0.50 -2.52 -6.21
CA THR A 242 0.71 -1.89 -6.75
C THR A 242 1.82 -2.93 -6.93
N VAL A 243 2.53 -2.85 -8.05
CA VAL A 243 3.79 -3.57 -8.24
C VAL A 243 4.83 -3.02 -7.25
N ARG A 244 5.73 -3.89 -6.79
CA ARG A 244 6.86 -3.51 -5.94
C ARG A 244 8.14 -3.56 -6.77
N ALA A 245 9.03 -2.60 -6.56
CA ALA A 245 10.34 -2.53 -7.18
C ALA A 245 11.30 -3.61 -6.64
N ARG A 246 11.02 -4.89 -6.96
CA ARG A 246 11.76 -6.09 -6.54
C ARG A 246 11.83 -7.08 -7.71
N PRO A 247 12.87 -7.96 -7.75
CA PRO A 247 12.96 -9.00 -8.78
C PRO A 247 11.68 -9.83 -8.88
N GLY A 248 11.24 -10.15 -10.09
CA GLY A 248 10.02 -10.92 -10.34
C GLY A 248 8.71 -10.10 -10.30
N ALA A 249 8.79 -8.77 -10.18
CA ALA A 249 7.62 -7.86 -10.16
C ALA A 249 6.50 -8.30 -9.18
N PRO A 250 6.82 -8.54 -7.88
CA PRO A 250 5.80 -8.92 -6.91
C PRO A 250 4.81 -7.77 -6.67
N VAL A 251 3.60 -8.11 -6.26
CA VAL A 251 2.49 -7.18 -6.08
C VAL A 251 2.05 -7.14 -4.62
N ALA A 252 1.78 -5.93 -4.12
CA ALA A 252 1.17 -5.74 -2.81
C ALA A 252 -0.31 -6.16 -2.88
N THR A 253 -0.67 -7.33 -2.36
CA THR A 253 -1.91 -8.00 -2.76
C THR A 253 -2.86 -8.22 -1.58
N PRO A 254 -4.11 -7.73 -1.63
CA PRO A 254 -5.19 -8.12 -0.72
C PRO A 254 -5.31 -9.64 -0.59
N ILE A 255 -5.48 -10.11 0.64
CA ILE A 255 -5.70 -11.52 0.96
C ILE A 255 -6.82 -11.65 1.98
N SER A 256 -7.44 -12.83 2.03
CA SER A 256 -8.38 -13.19 3.09
C SER A 256 -7.62 -13.62 4.35
N TRP A 257 -8.32 -13.63 5.48
CA TRP A 257 -7.78 -14.18 6.71
C TRP A 257 -7.52 -15.70 6.61
N ASP A 258 -8.28 -16.44 5.81
CA ASP A 258 -8.05 -17.88 5.61
C ASP A 258 -6.78 -18.12 4.77
N GLN A 259 -6.48 -17.25 3.81
CA GLN A 259 -5.24 -17.33 3.02
C GLN A 259 -3.99 -17.09 3.89
N LEU A 260 -4.13 -16.43 5.05
CA LEU A 260 -3.02 -16.25 5.99
C LEU A 260 -2.56 -17.58 6.62
N ASP A 261 -3.46 -18.57 6.71
CA ASP A 261 -3.17 -19.86 7.34
C ASP A 261 -2.33 -20.80 6.46
N ASP A 262 -2.12 -20.45 5.19
CA ASP A 262 -1.22 -21.17 4.31
C ASP A 262 0.24 -21.04 4.78
N PRO A 263 0.90 -22.15 5.19
CA PRO A 263 2.29 -22.14 5.66
C PRO A 263 3.30 -21.78 4.57
N ASP A 264 2.92 -21.86 3.29
CA ASP A 264 3.75 -21.50 2.14
C ASP A 264 3.50 -20.07 1.65
N LEU A 265 2.54 -19.35 2.24
CA LEU A 265 2.33 -17.93 1.95
C LEU A 265 3.60 -17.15 2.27
N GLY A 266 4.10 -16.41 1.29
CA GLY A 266 5.19 -15.44 1.43
C GLY A 266 4.75 -14.03 1.06
N PRO A 267 5.56 -13.00 1.40
CA PRO A 267 5.19 -11.60 1.18
C PRO A 267 5.14 -11.22 -0.30
N GLY A 268 5.81 -11.97 -1.18
CA GLY A 268 5.81 -11.78 -2.62
C GLY A 268 5.10 -12.90 -3.37
N ARG A 269 4.11 -13.56 -2.76
CA ARG A 269 3.40 -14.71 -3.37
C ARG A 269 2.80 -14.36 -4.73
N TRP A 270 2.20 -13.18 -4.86
CA TRP A 270 1.60 -12.73 -6.11
C TRP A 270 2.53 -11.77 -6.85
N THR A 271 2.52 -11.89 -8.17
CA THR A 271 3.25 -11.04 -9.12
C THR A 271 2.28 -10.45 -10.13
N ILE A 272 2.79 -9.69 -11.10
CA ILE A 272 1.94 -9.17 -12.17
C ILE A 272 1.26 -10.25 -13.02
N GLU A 273 1.73 -11.51 -12.96
CA GLU A 273 1.14 -12.63 -13.70
C GLU A 273 -0.16 -13.16 -13.07
N ASP A 274 -0.29 -13.15 -11.75
CA ASP A 274 -1.39 -13.81 -11.03
C ASP A 274 -2.18 -12.88 -10.08
N ALA A 275 -1.72 -11.64 -9.85
CA ALA A 275 -2.41 -10.71 -8.95
C ALA A 275 -3.79 -10.27 -9.45
N VAL A 276 -4.05 -10.26 -10.75
CA VAL A 276 -5.39 -9.96 -11.29
C VAL A 276 -6.38 -11.07 -10.96
N ASP A 277 -5.96 -12.33 -11.06
CA ASP A 277 -6.80 -13.48 -10.70
C ASP A 277 -7.13 -13.46 -9.21
N GLN A 278 -6.14 -13.15 -8.37
CA GLN A 278 -6.38 -12.92 -6.95
C GLN A 278 -7.35 -11.75 -6.71
N ALA A 279 -7.25 -10.64 -7.45
CA ALA A 279 -8.18 -9.52 -7.33
C ALA A 279 -9.63 -9.92 -7.63
N ARG A 280 -9.84 -10.82 -8.61
CA ARG A 280 -11.17 -11.34 -8.98
C ARG A 280 -11.84 -12.14 -7.86
N THR A 281 -11.07 -12.68 -6.91
CA THR A 281 -11.63 -13.41 -5.74
C THR A 281 -12.22 -12.50 -4.67
N ASP A 282 -12.02 -11.18 -4.78
CA ASP A 282 -12.43 -10.16 -3.80
C ASP A 282 -12.11 -10.54 -2.33
N PRO A 283 -10.82 -10.61 -1.95
CA PRO A 283 -10.41 -11.07 -0.62
C PRO A 283 -10.88 -10.18 0.52
N TRP A 284 -11.27 -8.94 0.20
CA TRP A 284 -11.75 -7.93 1.15
C TRP A 284 -13.28 -7.75 1.11
N SER A 285 -14.01 -8.68 0.48
CA SER A 285 -15.47 -8.66 0.35
C SER A 285 -16.22 -8.56 1.69
N THR A 286 -15.61 -8.98 2.79
CA THR A 286 -16.19 -8.93 4.15
C THR A 286 -16.05 -7.55 4.82
N LEU A 287 -15.24 -6.64 4.27
CA LEU A 287 -15.10 -5.31 4.83
C LEU A 287 -16.41 -4.50 4.69
N PRO A 288 -16.82 -3.76 5.74
CA PRO A 288 -17.98 -2.92 5.64
C PRO A 288 -17.75 -1.79 4.63
N ARG A 289 -18.79 -1.47 3.84
CA ARG A 289 -18.76 -0.34 2.89
C ARG A 289 -18.50 1.02 3.55
N ARG A 290 -18.85 1.17 4.83
CA ARG A 290 -18.61 2.38 5.62
C ARG A 290 -17.59 2.06 6.71
N GLY A 291 -16.54 2.87 6.81
CA GLY A 291 -15.58 2.78 7.89
C GLY A 291 -16.17 3.09 9.26
N ARG A 292 -15.43 2.76 10.31
CA ARG A 292 -15.88 2.92 11.71
C ARG A 292 -15.31 4.19 12.35
N ALA A 293 -16.01 4.68 13.37
CA ALA A 293 -15.45 5.64 14.32
C ALA A 293 -14.54 4.89 15.31
N LEU A 294 -13.52 5.56 15.83
CA LEU A 294 -12.61 4.98 16.81
C LEU A 294 -13.20 4.94 18.23
N GLY A 295 -14.15 5.82 18.55
CA GLY A 295 -14.70 5.94 19.91
C GLY A 295 -15.24 4.63 20.53
N PRO A 296 -16.11 3.86 19.86
CA PRO A 296 -16.57 2.57 20.38
C PRO A 296 -15.45 1.55 20.58
N ALA A 297 -14.53 1.44 19.62
CA ALA A 297 -13.39 0.52 19.70
C ALA A 297 -12.45 0.91 20.85
N ARG A 298 -12.20 2.20 21.05
CA ARG A 298 -11.39 2.73 22.17
C ARG A 298 -11.96 2.32 23.52
N ARG A 299 -13.27 2.50 23.74
CA ARG A 299 -13.93 2.07 24.99
C ARG A 299 -13.80 0.57 25.25
N ARG A 300 -13.87 -0.27 24.20
CA ARG A 300 -13.67 -1.72 24.35
C ARG A 300 -12.22 -2.06 24.65
N LEU A 301 -11.28 -1.40 23.96
CA LEU A 301 -9.86 -1.58 24.22
C LEU A 301 -9.50 -1.23 25.68
N ASP A 302 -10.08 -0.16 26.22
CA ASP A 302 -9.87 0.24 27.62
C ASP A 302 -10.38 -0.81 28.63
N THR A 303 -11.34 -1.66 28.27
CA THR A 303 -11.80 -2.78 29.14
C THR A 303 -10.90 -4.00 29.10
N LEU A 304 -9.95 -4.07 28.15
CA LEU A 304 -8.99 -5.17 28.01
C LEU A 304 -7.67 -4.89 28.75
N ARG A 305 -7.50 -3.69 29.29
CA ARG A 305 -6.31 -3.21 30.00
C ARG A 305 -6.59 -3.14 31.50
#